data_AF-I3YM02-F1
#
_entry.id   AF-I3YM02-F1
#
_cell.length_a   1.000
_cell.length_b   1.000
_cell.length_c   1.000
_cell.angle_alpha   90.00
_cell.angle_beta   90.00
_cell.angle_gamma   90.00
#
_symmetry.space_group_name_H-M   'P 1'
#
loop_
_entity.id
_entity.type
_entity.pdbx_description
1 polymer ?
#
loop_
_entity_poly.entity_id
_entity_poly.type
_entity_poly.pdbx_seq_one_letter_code
_entity_poly.pdbx_strand_id
1 'polypeptide(L)' 'MTYAESMAQIEKILARFRNEEMDVDSLAAEVKRATELIAGCKSRLRKAEEEVSKILES' A
#
# COMPACT_ATOMS: atom_id res chain seq x y z
N MET A 1 0.67 -3.25 -11.68
CA MET A 1 0.38 -3.52 -10.26
C MET A 1 -1.06 -3.13 -9.94
N THR A 2 -1.87 -4.08 -9.49
CA THR A 2 -3.26 -3.91 -9.05
C THR A 2 -3.30 -3.48 -7.57
N TYR A 3 -4.46 -3.06 -7.08
CA TYR A 3 -4.63 -2.76 -5.65
C TYR A 3 -4.38 -4.01 -4.79
N ALA A 4 -4.90 -5.17 -5.21
CA ALA A 4 -4.72 -6.43 -4.52
C ALA A 4 -3.24 -6.86 -4.47
N GLU A 5 -2.50 -6.69 -5.56
CA GLU A 5 -1.05 -6.96 -5.57
C GLU A 5 -0.27 -6.04 -4.62
N SER A 6 -0.62 -4.75 -4.56
CA SER A 6 -0.02 -3.82 -3.61
C SER A 6 -0.29 -4.22 -2.16
N MET A 7 -1.53 -4.62 -1.85
CA MET A 7 -1.92 -5.06 -0.51
C MET A 7 -1.19 -6.35 -0.11
N ALA A 8 -1.09 -7.33 -1.00
CA ALA A 8 -0.34 -8.55 -0.76
C ALA A 8 1.15 -8.28 -0.48
N GLN A 9 1.76 -7.31 -1.18
CA GLN A 9 3.13 -6.89 -0.89
C GLN A 9 3.27 -6.23 0.48
N ILE A 10 2.33 -5.34 0.86
CA ILE A 10 2.33 -4.69 2.18
C ILE A 10 2.21 -5.75 3.29
N GLU A 11 1.31 -6.71 3.16
CA GLU A 11 1.13 -7.81 4.11
C GLU A 11 2.40 -8.66 4.26
N LYS A 12 3.08 -8.95 3.14
CA LYS A 12 4.35 -9.67 3.15
C LYS A 12 5.45 -8.91 3.90
N ILE A 13 5.54 -7.59 3.69
CA ILE A 13 6.50 -6.74 4.42
C ILE A 13 6.17 -6.75 5.92
N LEU A 14 4.90 -6.60 6.29
CA LEU A 14 4.45 -6.65 7.69
C LEU A 14 4.69 -8.02 8.35
N ALA A 15 4.56 -9.12 7.61
CA ALA A 15 4.86 -10.45 8.13
C ALA A 15 6.35 -10.60 8.45
N ARG A 16 7.22 -10.21 7.52
CA ARG A 16 8.69 -10.24 7.73
C ARG A 16 9.12 -9.34 8.89
N PHE A 17 8.51 -8.16 9.00
CA PHE A 17 8.77 -7.24 10.11
C PHE A 17 8.41 -7.85 11.46
N ARG A 18 7.23 -8.48 11.57
CA ARG A 18 6.78 -9.14 12.81
C ARG A 18 7.60 -10.37 13.19
N ASN A 19 8.16 -11.06 12.22
CA ASN A 19 9.01 -12.22 12.44
C ASN A 19 10.47 -11.85 12.75
N GLU A 20 10.81 -10.56 12.81
CA GLU A 20 12.18 -10.07 13.01
C GLU A 20 13.16 -10.58 11.94
N GLU A 21 12.66 -10.93 10.75
CA GLU A 21 13.42 -11.46 9.60
C GLU A 21 14.11 -10.35 8.78
N MET A 22 14.36 -9.21 9.41
CA MET A 22 14.85 -7.99 8.76
C MET A 22 16.01 -7.39 9.55
N ASP A 23 17.14 -7.18 8.88
CA ASP A 23 18.23 -6.39 9.41
C ASP A 23 17.93 -4.88 9.33
N VAL A 24 18.72 -4.06 10.03
CA VAL A 24 18.50 -2.60 10.14
C VAL A 24 18.54 -1.91 8.77
N ASP A 25 19.39 -2.36 7.86
CA ASP A 25 19.56 -1.76 6.53
C ASP A 25 18.37 -2.09 5.61
N SER A 26 17.91 -3.35 5.63
CA SER A 26 16.73 -3.81 4.88
C SER A 26 15.43 -3.26 5.46
N LEU A 27 15.36 -3.02 6.77
CA LEU A 27 14.20 -2.42 7.43
C LEU A 27 13.84 -1.07 6.83
N ALA A 28 14.82 -0.18 6.68
CA ALA A 28 14.60 1.15 6.11
C ALA A 28 14.08 1.07 4.65
N ALA A 29 14.67 0.18 3.84
CA ALA A 29 14.28 0.00 2.44
C ALA A 29 12.85 -0.56 2.30
N GLU A 30 12.49 -1.53 3.14
CA GLU A 30 11.19 -2.21 3.09
C GLU A 30 10.07 -1.33 3.66
N VAL A 31 10.34 -0.55 4.71
CA VAL A 31 9.40 0.48 5.21
C VAL A 31 9.16 1.56 4.16
N LYS A 32 10.22 2.01 3.46
CA LYS A 32 10.07 2.95 2.34
C LYS A 32 9.19 2.37 1.24
N ARG A 33 9.45 1.12 0.84
CA ARG A 33 8.64 0.41 -0.16
C ARG A 33 7.18 0.28 0.28
N ALA A 34 6.91 -0.12 1.52
CA ALA A 34 5.56 -0.20 2.04
C ALA A 34 4.84 1.16 1.99
N THR A 35 5.54 2.24 2.32
CA THR A 35 5.00 3.61 2.28
C THR A 35 4.62 4.02 0.86
N GLU A 36 5.45 3.70 -0.14
CA GLU A 36 5.17 3.95 -1.55
C GLU A 36 3.94 3.15 -2.04
N LEU A 37 3.83 1.88 -1.64
CA LEU A 37 2.68 1.03 -1.96
C LEU A 37 1.39 1.60 -1.36
N ILE A 38 1.43 2.02 -0.09
CA ILE A 38 0.29 2.62 0.62
C ILE A 38 -0.14 3.93 -0.07
N ALA A 39 0.82 4.78 -0.46
CA ALA A 39 0.51 6.02 -1.18
C ALA A 39 -0.21 5.74 -2.51
N GLY A 40 0.26 4.73 -3.25
CA GLY A 40 -0.40 4.27 -4.48
C GLY A 40 -1.82 3.77 -4.23
N CYS A 41 -2.04 2.98 -3.18
CA CYS A 41 -3.36 2.50 -2.78
C CYS A 41 -4.32 3.65 -2.43
N LYS A 42 -3.87 4.61 -1.61
CA LYS A 42 -4.65 5.79 -1.24
C LYS A 42 -5.06 6.62 -2.46
N SER A 43 -4.14 6.82 -3.41
CA SER A 43 -4.46 7.55 -4.64
C SER A 43 -5.55 6.86 -5.46
N ARG A 44 -5.52 5.52 -5.55
CA ARG A 44 -6.56 4.75 -6.26
C ARG A 44 -7.91 4.82 -5.57
N LEU A 45 -7.95 4.67 -4.25
CA LEU A 45 -9.19 4.79 -3.48
C LEU A 45 -9.81 6.17 -3.66
N ARG A 46 -9.01 7.23 -3.55
CA ARG A 46 -9.49 8.60 -3.77
C ARG A 46 -10.08 8.81 -5.17
N LYS A 47 -9.45 8.27 -6.20
CA LYS A 47 -10.01 8.34 -7.57
C LYS A 47 -11.35 7.61 -7.69
N ALA A 48 -11.46 6.43 -7.09
CA ALA A 48 -12.71 5.68 -7.07
C ALA A 48 -13.81 6.44 -6.30
N GLU A 49 -13.49 7.05 -5.15
CA GLU A 49 -14.40 7.90 -4.40
C GLU A 49 -14.86 9.12 -5.22
N GLU A 50 -13.95 9.79 -5.91
CA GLU A 50 -14.26 10.93 -6.79
C GLU A 50 -15.18 10.53 -7.96
N GLU A 51 -14.97 9.37 -8.56
CA GLU A 51 -15.85 8.83 -9.61
C GLU A 51 -17.25 8.51 -9.09
N VAL A 52 -17.35 7.89 -7.90
CA VAL A 52 -18.62 7.60 -7.24
C VAL A 52 -19.36 8.88 -6.88
N SER A 53 -18.68 9.89 -6.32
CA SER A 53 -19.28 11.18 -5.97
C SER A 53 -19.90 11.86 -7.18
N LYS A 54 -19.20 11.88 -8.32
CA LYS A 54 -19.71 12.45 -9.57
C LYS A 54 -21.00 11.78 -10.05
N ILE A 55 -21.12 10.46 -9.88
CA ILE A 55 -22.33 9.71 -10.25
C ILE A 55 -23.49 10.06 -9.31
N LEU A 56 -23.23 10.25 -8.01
CA LEU A 56 -24.26 10.57 -7.02
C LEU A 56 -24.71 12.03 -7.03
N GLU A 57 -23.85 12.95 -7.51
CA GLU A 57 -24.15 14.37 -7.71
C GLU A 57 -24.88 14.64 -9.05
N SER A 58 -25.07 13.61 -9.87
CA SER A 58 -25.83 13.65 -11.14
C SER A 58 -27.27 13.18 -10.96
#